data_AF-A0A0N4VAW0-F1
#
_entry.id   AF-A0A0N4VAW0-F1
#
_cell.length_a   1.000
_cell.length_b   1.000
_cell.length_c   1.000
_cell.angle_alpha   90.00
_cell.angle_beta   90.00
_cell.angle_gamma   90.00
#
_symmetry.space_group_name_H-M   'P 1'
#
loop_
_entity.id
_entity.type
_entity.pdbx_description
1 polymer ?
#
loop_
_entity_poly.entity_id
_entity_poly.type
_entity_poly.pdbx_seq_one_letter_code
_entity_poly.pdbx_strand_id
1 'polypeptide(L)' 'MSDYAVCYTNHRKYSRPSSTVVRFFTNIPLKSFSLRSDSNYRYCDMCERYVAISNKHCGLCGVCPSKVGVYS' A
#
# COMPACT_ATOMS: atom_id res chain seq x y z
N MET A 1 7.92 2.42 3.90
CA MET A 1 7.14 2.59 2.66
C MET A 1 5.69 2.23 2.92
N SER A 2 4.75 3.11 2.58
CA SER A 2 3.31 2.81 2.70
C SER A 2 2.82 1.90 1.57
N ASP A 3 1.78 1.12 1.83
CA ASP A 3 1.13 0.31 0.79
C ASP A 3 0.07 1.10 -0.02
N TYR A 4 -0.19 2.35 0.37
CA TYR A 4 -1.15 3.24 -0.29
C TYR A 4 -0.71 3.61 -1.71
N ALA A 5 -1.58 3.30 -2.68
CA ALA A 5 -1.40 3.62 -4.08
C ALA A 5 -1.67 5.11 -4.33
N VAL A 6 -0.63 5.89 -4.65
CA VAL A 6 -0.75 7.32 -4.92
C VAL A 6 -1.19 7.52 -6.38
N CYS A 7 -2.35 8.13 -6.56
CA CYS A 7 -2.89 8.48 -7.87
C CYS A 7 -2.74 9.98 -8.16
N TYR A 8 -2.64 10.32 -9.44
CA TYR A 8 -2.50 11.69 -9.93
C TYR A 8 -3.63 12.01 -10.91
N THR A 9 -4.28 13.15 -10.72
CA THR A 9 -5.39 13.60 -11.58
C THR A 9 -4.91 13.99 -12.99
N ASN A 10 -3.66 14.40 -13.13
CA ASN A 10 -3.06 14.85 -14.38
C ASN A 10 -2.08 13.84 -15.02
N HIS A 11 -1.93 12.63 -14.46
CA HIS A 11 -1.03 11.62 -15.00
C HIS A 11 -1.81 10.46 -15.65
N ARG A 12 -1.81 10.38 -16.98
CA ARG A 12 -2.59 9.39 -17.75
C ARG A 12 -2.40 7.95 -17.26
N LYS A 13 -1.16 7.54 -16.97
CA LYS A 13 -0.82 6.17 -16.52
C LYS A 13 -1.10 5.93 -15.04
N TYR A 14 -1.03 6.96 -14.19
CA TYR A 14 -1.08 6.81 -12.72
C TYR A 14 -2.34 7.44 -12.12
N SER A 15 -3.41 7.46 -12.90
CA SER A 15 -4.72 7.99 -12.50
C SER A 15 -5.55 6.99 -11.71
N ARG A 16 -5.20 5.71 -11.74
CA ARG A 16 -5.96 4.62 -11.09
C ARG A 16 -5.08 3.84 -10.12
N PRO A 17 -5.64 3.35 -8.99
CA PRO A 17 -4.88 2.56 -8.01
C PRO A 17 -4.23 1.29 -8.59
N SER A 18 -4.90 0.66 -9.57
CA SER A 18 -4.41 -0.54 -10.26
C SER A 18 -3.23 -0.28 -11.19
N SER A 19 -3.02 0.97 -11.60
CA SER A 19 -2.04 1.32 -12.63
C SER A 19 -0.87 2.15 -12.10
N THR A 20 -0.90 2.59 -10.84
CA THR A 20 0.19 3.35 -10.21
C THR A 20 1.16 2.45 -9.46
N VAL A 21 2.46 2.69 -9.66
CA VAL A 21 3.55 2.11 -8.85
C VAL A 21 3.98 3.05 -7.72
N VAL A 22 3.41 4.24 -7.65
CA VAL A 22 3.86 5.29 -6.74
C VAL A 22 3.30 5.03 -5.34
N ARG A 23 4.21 5.03 -4.36
CA ARG A 23 3.92 4.95 -2.93
C ARG A 23 4.64 6.08 -2.22
N PHE A 24 4.14 6.47 -1.05
CA PHE A 24 4.81 7.48 -0.24
C PHE A 24 5.74 6.87 0.81
N PHE A 25 6.78 7.64 1.14
CA PHE A 25 7.74 7.38 2.19
C PHE A 25 7.65 8.50 3.21
N THR A 26 7.73 8.14 4.48
CA THR A 26 7.64 9.10 5.57
C THR A 26 8.39 8.52 6.76
N ASN A 27 8.91 9.42 7.60
CA ASN A 27 9.48 9.08 8.90
C ASN A 27 8.40 8.98 9.99
N ILE A 28 7.17 9.37 9.68
CA ILE A 28 6.03 9.20 10.59
C ILE A 28 5.66 7.70 10.65
N PRO A 29 5.42 7.13 11.85
CA PRO A 29 5.03 5.72 11.98
C PRO A 29 3.79 5.37 11.16
N LEU A 30 3.84 4.32 10.34
CA LEU A 30 2.71 3.96 9.47
C LEU A 30 1.44 3.57 10.23
N LYS A 31 1.55 3.20 11.51
CA LYS A 31 0.42 2.94 12.40
C LYS A 31 -0.47 4.16 12.67
N SER A 32 0.06 5.38 12.52
CA SER A 32 -0.71 6.61 12.69
C SER A 32 -1.57 6.96 11.47
N PHE A 33 -1.38 6.27 10.34
CA PHE A 33 -2.16 6.49 9.14
C PHE A 33 -3.34 5.51 9.10
N SER A 34 -4.56 6.04 9.19
CA SER A 34 -5.76 5.22 9.06
C SER A 34 -6.28 5.23 7.62
N LEU A 35 -6.44 4.04 7.04
CA LEU A 35 -7.11 3.84 5.75
C LEU A 35 -8.44 3.08 5.93
N ARG A 36 -9.07 3.18 7.12
CA ARG A 36 -10.28 2.38 7.45
C ARG A 36 -11.46 2.61 6.50
N SER A 37 -11.53 3.80 5.90
CA SER A 37 -12.63 4.20 5.02
C SER A 37 -12.47 3.70 3.59
N ASP A 38 -11.30 3.13 3.24
CA ASP A 38 -11.02 2.62 1.91
C ASP A 38 -11.03 1.08 1.92
N SER A 39 -12.03 0.50 1.26
CA SER A 39 -12.25 -0.94 1.18
C SER A 39 -11.13 -1.71 0.46
N ASN A 40 -10.22 -1.02 -0.23
CA ASN A 40 -9.07 -1.64 -0.89
C ASN A 40 -7.91 -1.92 0.06
N TYR A 41 -8.02 -1.50 1.33
CA TYR A 41 -7.00 -1.69 2.34
C TYR A 41 -7.55 -2.45 3.56
N ARG A 42 -6.68 -3.25 4.16
CA ARG A 42 -6.94 -3.92 5.43
C ARG A 42 -5.87 -3.54 6.43
N TYR A 43 -6.20 -3.58 7.72
CA TYR A 43 -5.19 -3.53 8.75
C TYR A 43 -4.46 -4.88 8.83
N CYS A 44 -3.15 -4.85 9.05
CA CYS A 44 -2.37 -6.04 9.36
C CYS A 44 -1.83 -5.91 10.76
N ASP A 45 -2.36 -6.69 11.71
CA ASP A 45 -2.00 -6.61 13.12
C ASP A 45 -0.50 -6.90 13.34
N MET A 46 0.04 -7.91 12.66
CA MET A 46 1.47 -8.26 12.75
C MET A 46 2.43 -7.15 12.27
N CYS A 47 1.99 -6.28 11.37
CA CYS A 47 2.81 -5.16 10.88
C CYS A 47 2.37 -3.81 11.45
N GLU A 48 1.32 -3.80 12.27
CA GLU A 48 0.66 -2.61 12.83
C GLU A 48 0.37 -1.49 11.81
N ARG A 49 -0.02 -1.84 10.59
CA ARG A 49 -0.28 -0.84 9.52
C ARG A 49 -1.32 -1.31 8.53
N TYR A 50 -1.90 -0.35 7.81
CA TYR A 50 -2.74 -0.65 6.66
C TYR A 50 -1.91 -1.13 5.47
N VAL A 51 -2.39 -2.18 4.82
CA VAL A 51 -1.83 -2.82 3.63
C VAL A 51 -2.91 -3.00 2.59
N ALA A 52 -2.52 -3.11 1.31
CA ALA A 52 -3.49 -3.44 0.27
C ALA A 52 -4.17 -4.77 0.60
N ILE A 53 -5.47 -4.89 0.30
CA ILE A 53 -6.25 -6.09 0.65
C ILE A 53 -5.70 -7.38 0.03
N SER A 54 -5.08 -7.26 -1.15
CA SER A 54 -4.41 -8.36 -1.86
C SER A 54 -3.01 -8.68 -1.34
N ASN A 55 -2.41 -7.82 -0.51
CA ASN A 55 -1.08 -8.03 0.05
C ASN A 55 -1.15 -8.96 1.27
N LYS A 56 -0.41 -10.07 1.21
CA LYS A 56 -0.37 -11.09 2.26
C LYS A 56 0.88 -10.92 3.12
N HIS A 57 0.71 -11.05 4.43
CA HIS A 57 1.85 -11.07 5.34
C HIS A 57 2.69 -12.32 5.07
N CYS A 58 4.00 -12.14 4.89
CA CYS A 58 4.94 -13.23 4.77
C CYS A 58 5.40 -13.64 6.16
N GLY A 59 4.96 -14.80 6.65
CA GLY A 59 5.36 -15.31 7.96
C GLY A 59 6.85 -15.59 8.11
N LEU A 60 7.55 -15.88 7.00
CA LEU A 60 9.00 -16.10 7.00
C LEU A 60 9.79 -14.80 7.18
N CYS A 61 9.33 -13.72 6.56
CA CYS A 61 10.02 -12.43 6.60
C CYS A 61 9.51 -11.52 7.73
N GLY A 62 8.38 -11.84 8.35
CA GLY A 62 7.72 -10.99 9.36
C GLY A 62 7.17 -9.68 8.79
N VAL A 63 6.95 -9.58 7.48
CA VAL A 63 6.49 -8.35 6.82
C VAL A 63 5.43 -8.62 5.77
N CYS A 64 4.58 -7.63 5.48
CA CYS A 64 3.78 -7.59 4.24
C CYS A 64 4.62 -6.97 3.12
N PRO A 65 5.21 -7.76 2.21
CA PRO A 65 6.05 -7.23 1.14
C PRO A 65 5.17 -6.50 0.13
N SER A 66 5.39 -5.19 -0.06
CA SER A 66 4.68 -4.44 -1.08
C SER A 66 5.04 -4.99 -2.46
N LYS A 67 4.08 -5.63 -3.15
CA LYS A 67 4.25 -5.97 -4.56
C LYS A 67 4.14 -4.68 -5.37
N VAL A 68 5.26 -4.25 -5.95
CA VAL A 68 5.24 -3.33 -7.09
C VAL A 68 5.05 -4.22 -8.31
N GLY A 69 3.89 -4.14 -8.97
CA GLY A 69 3.62 -4.95 -10.15
C GLY A 69 4.73 -4.76 -11.20
N VAL A 70 5.38 -5.84 -11.60
CA VAL A 70 6.21 -5.85 -12.81
C VAL A 70 5.22 -5.77 -13.96
N TYR A 71 5.12 -4.61 -14.63
CA TYR A 71 4.29 -4.50 -15.83
C TYR A 71 4.82 -5.49 -16.87
N SER A 72 3.99 -6.47 -17.23
CA SER A 72 4.19 -7.31 -18.42
C SER A 72 3.72 -6.54 -19.65
#